data_AF-A0A5C3Q642-F1
#
_entry.id   AF-A0A5C3Q642-F1
#
_cell.length_a   1.000
_cell.length_b   1.000
_cell.length_c   1.000
_cell.angle_alpha   90.00
_cell.angle_beta   90.00
_cell.angle_gamma   90.00
#
_symmetry.space_group_name_H-M   'P 1'
#
loop_
_entity.id
_entity.type
_entity.pdbx_description
1 polymer ?
#
loop_
_entity_poly.entity_id
_entity_poly.type
_entity_poly.pdbx_seq_one_letter_code
_entity_poly.pdbx_strand_id
1 'polypeptide(L)'
;MKAVYERFSKKNATHLVFYVDGTTHATIEASFVLIAKANGLEESSEAALAWMSNLDTEFFMYIDNADDPTINMRGFFSNSDYVRVIITTRLSEKARHYSQGDGSILKLESLSEEESIKLLAKTACLSEEAVVRDRNLIAMLVKELCYLPLAVVQAGTCISKSGWPVHLYLKKFHSLQALLLDGRNDTVEATAIDDYPLHLYTTWKLSYDILPERAQALLWLCSYLHHTGITEQLFHNALKVKRYYAQLICVIWTCPRRDVVSSNGLKLGGIGDCLDD
;
A
#
# COMPACT_ATOMS: atom_id res chain seq x y z
N MET A 1 -14.09 -8.83 4.33
CA MET A 1 -12.69 -9.28 4.21
C MET A 1 -12.67 -10.48 3.28
N LYS A 2 -11.84 -10.50 2.23
CA LYS A 2 -11.77 -11.66 1.31
C LYS A 2 -10.84 -12.70 1.94
N ALA A 3 -11.30 -13.93 2.06
CA ALA A 3 -10.55 -14.99 2.72
C ALA A 3 -9.24 -15.31 1.97
N VAL A 4 -8.09 -15.08 2.62
CA VAL A 4 -6.78 -15.55 2.15
C VAL A 4 -6.44 -16.84 2.90
N TYR A 5 -7.19 -17.91 2.59
CA TYR A 5 -6.87 -19.27 3.04
C TYR A 5 -6.04 -19.97 1.98
N GLU A 6 -4.79 -19.54 1.78
CA GLU A 6 -3.89 -20.24 0.86
C GLU A 6 -3.27 -21.48 1.53
N ARG A 7 -3.34 -22.60 0.80
CA ARG A 7 -3.19 -23.94 1.33
C ARG A 7 -1.78 -24.45 1.08
N PHE A 8 -0.89 -24.30 2.05
CA PHE A 8 0.48 -24.84 1.97
C PHE A 8 0.45 -26.37 1.91
N SER A 9 0.87 -26.92 0.77
CA SER A 9 0.73 -28.35 0.46
C SER A 9 2.07 -29.08 0.46
N LYS A 10 2.17 -30.10 1.32
CA LYS A 10 2.77 -31.40 0.93
C LYS A 10 2.07 -32.64 1.49
N LYS A 11 0.97 -32.45 2.22
CA LYS A 11 -0.09 -33.43 2.50
C LYS A 11 -1.42 -32.69 2.36
N ASN A 12 -2.53 -33.40 2.12
CA ASN A 12 -3.85 -32.79 1.91
C ASN A 12 -4.48 -32.12 3.16
N ALA A 13 -3.71 -31.97 4.24
CA ALA A 13 -4.12 -31.27 5.45
C ALA A 13 -4.45 -29.80 5.15
N THR A 14 -5.50 -29.30 5.80
CA THR A 14 -5.78 -27.86 5.92
C THR A 14 -5.11 -27.36 7.19
N HIS A 15 -4.15 -26.47 7.05
CA HIS A 15 -3.57 -25.76 8.18
C HIS A 15 -4.39 -24.50 8.46
N LEU A 16 -4.67 -24.25 9.74
CA LEU A 16 -5.27 -22.98 10.16
C LEU A 16 -4.20 -21.88 10.07
N VAL A 17 -4.57 -20.71 9.56
CA VAL A 17 -3.69 -19.54 9.47
C VAL A 17 -4.45 -18.33 9.99
N PHE A 18 -3.92 -17.71 11.05
CA PHE A 18 -4.45 -16.48 11.62
C PHE A 18 -3.54 -15.31 11.26
N TYR A 19 -4.09 -14.34 10.55
CA TYR A 19 -3.39 -13.13 10.14
C TYR A 19 -3.56 -12.04 11.21
N VAL A 20 -2.46 -11.40 11.61
CA VAL A 20 -2.41 -10.32 12.59
C VAL A 20 -1.67 -9.12 11.99
N ASP A 21 -2.29 -7.95 12.01
CA ASP A 21 -1.67 -6.70 11.58
C ASP A 21 -0.82 -6.10 12.71
N GLY A 22 0.49 -6.36 12.66
CA GLY A 22 1.50 -5.97 13.63
C GLY A 22 1.91 -4.48 13.62
N THR A 23 1.31 -3.66 12.75
CA THR A 23 1.74 -2.26 12.52
C THR A 23 1.67 -1.40 13.79
N THR A 24 0.67 -1.60 14.64
CA THR A 24 0.48 -0.88 15.91
C THR A 24 -0.18 -1.79 16.95
N HIS A 25 -0.12 -1.41 18.24
CA HIS A 25 -0.87 -2.13 19.28
C HIS A 25 -2.38 -2.18 18.98
N ALA A 26 -2.96 -1.12 18.40
CA ALA A 26 -4.38 -1.08 18.08
C ALA A 26 -4.77 -2.01 16.91
N THR A 27 -3.90 -2.20 15.91
CA THR A 27 -4.15 -3.11 14.79
C THR A 27 -3.97 -4.58 15.20
N ILE A 28 -3.07 -4.86 16.14
CA ILE A 28 -2.90 -6.19 16.73
C ILE A 28 -4.17 -6.58 17.50
N GLU A 29 -4.62 -5.72 18.43
CA GLU A 29 -5.87 -5.90 19.18
C GLU A 29 -7.07 -6.10 18.25
N ALA A 30 -7.25 -5.21 17.26
CA ALA A 30 -8.33 -5.32 16.29
C ALA A 30 -8.29 -6.63 15.48
N SER A 31 -7.09 -7.15 15.19
CA SER A 31 -6.92 -8.45 14.51
C SER A 31 -7.38 -9.60 15.38
N PHE A 32 -6.98 -9.65 16.65
CA PHE A 32 -7.43 -10.70 17.57
C PHE A 32 -8.93 -10.62 17.86
N VAL A 33 -9.49 -9.43 18.06
CA VAL A 33 -10.94 -9.21 18.20
C VAL A 33 -11.71 -9.77 16.99
N LEU A 34 -11.22 -9.52 15.77
CA LEU A 34 -11.81 -10.08 14.54
C LEU A 34 -11.69 -11.62 14.49
N ILE A 35 -10.59 -12.20 14.95
CA ILE A 35 -10.42 -13.65 15.04
C ILE A 35 -11.37 -14.25 16.09
N ALA A 36 -11.53 -13.62 17.25
CA ALA A 36 -12.45 -14.05 18.29
C ALA A 36 -13.90 -14.06 17.79
N LYS A 37 -14.32 -12.93 17.18
CA LYS A 37 -15.62 -12.76 16.54
C LYS A 37 -15.89 -13.81 15.46
N ALA A 38 -14.89 -14.10 14.61
CA ALA A 38 -15.01 -15.09 13.54
C ALA A 38 -15.20 -16.53 14.06
N ASN A 39 -14.80 -16.82 15.30
CA ASN A 39 -14.95 -18.11 15.95
C ASN A 39 -16.09 -18.13 17.01
N GLY A 40 -16.94 -17.10 17.04
CA GLY A 40 -18.10 -17.03 17.93
C GLY A 40 -17.78 -16.79 19.41
N LEU A 41 -16.61 -16.21 19.69
CA LEU A 41 -16.13 -15.89 21.04
C LEU A 41 -16.53 -14.46 21.45
N GLU A 42 -16.22 -14.10 22.70
CA GLU A 42 -16.20 -12.71 23.15
C GLU A 42 -15.24 -11.88 22.29
N GLU A 43 -15.62 -10.64 21.95
CA GLU A 43 -14.86 -9.76 21.05
C GLU A 43 -13.67 -9.09 21.76
N SER A 44 -12.74 -9.91 22.28
CA SER A 44 -11.52 -9.50 23.00
C SER A 44 -10.29 -10.29 22.56
N SER A 45 -9.10 -9.74 22.80
CA SER A 45 -7.83 -10.38 22.43
C SER A 45 -7.47 -11.54 23.35
N GLU A 46 -7.83 -11.43 24.63
CA GLU A 46 -7.68 -12.49 25.63
C GLU A 46 -8.51 -13.71 25.25
N ALA A 47 -9.76 -13.52 24.76
CA ALA A 47 -10.60 -14.61 24.30
C ALA A 47 -10.01 -15.31 23.07
N ALA A 48 -9.48 -14.55 22.11
CA ALA A 48 -8.79 -15.11 20.95
C ALA A 48 -7.56 -15.95 21.35
N LEU A 49 -6.68 -15.39 22.18
CA LEU A 49 -5.45 -16.04 22.62
C LEU A 49 -5.71 -17.26 23.50
N ALA A 50 -6.71 -17.20 24.39
CA ALA A 50 -7.14 -18.33 25.20
C ALA A 50 -7.70 -19.47 24.32
N TRP A 51 -8.53 -19.15 23.34
CA TRP A 51 -9.06 -20.15 22.39
C TRP A 51 -7.95 -20.77 21.52
N MET A 52 -7.07 -19.95 20.93
CA MET A 52 -5.89 -20.44 20.18
C MET A 52 -5.01 -21.36 21.02
N SER A 53 -4.83 -21.03 22.31
CA SER A 53 -4.04 -21.85 23.25
C SER A 53 -4.66 -23.23 23.51
N ASN A 54 -5.96 -23.41 23.27
CA ASN A 54 -6.69 -24.67 23.43
C ASN A 54 -6.90 -25.45 22.11
N LEU A 55 -6.36 -24.98 20.97
CA LEU A 55 -6.42 -25.74 19.72
C LEU A 55 -5.54 -26.99 19.80
N ASP A 56 -6.09 -28.12 19.35
CA ASP A 56 -5.48 -29.46 19.35
C ASP A 56 -4.78 -29.82 18.03
N THR A 57 -4.64 -28.85 17.11
CA THR A 57 -4.08 -29.01 15.77
C THR A 57 -3.08 -27.92 15.44
N GLU A 58 -2.05 -28.23 14.63
CA GLU A 58 -1.05 -27.24 14.19
C GLU A 58 -1.69 -26.08 13.40
N PHE A 59 -1.38 -24.86 13.85
CA PHE A 59 -1.82 -23.63 13.20
C PHE A 59 -0.68 -22.61 13.08
N PHE A 60 -0.77 -21.77 12.07
CA PHE A 60 0.14 -20.65 11.87
C PHE A 60 -0.47 -19.36 12.39
N MET A 61 0.35 -18.55 13.06
CA MET A 61 0.06 -17.16 13.34
C MET A 61 1.02 -16.29 12.52
N TYR A 62 0.49 -15.55 11.56
CA TYR A 62 1.25 -14.68 10.67
C TYR A 62 1.07 -13.23 11.12
N ILE A 63 2.12 -12.64 11.69
CA ILE A 63 2.15 -11.25 12.14
C ILE A 63 2.86 -10.42 11.07
N ASP A 64 2.11 -9.55 10.39
CA ASP A 64 2.64 -8.72 9.30
C ASP A 64 3.05 -7.33 9.80
N ASN A 65 4.10 -6.73 9.22
CA ASN A 65 4.54 -5.35 9.51
C ASN A 65 4.82 -5.08 11.02
N ALA A 66 5.48 -6.01 11.71
CA ALA A 66 5.91 -5.85 13.10
C ALA A 66 7.10 -4.87 13.20
N ASP A 67 6.88 -3.61 12.81
CA ASP A 67 7.90 -2.58 12.58
C ASP A 67 8.04 -1.59 13.76
N ASP A 68 7.14 -1.62 14.75
CA ASP A 68 7.23 -0.77 15.94
C ASP A 68 8.21 -1.38 16.97
N PRO A 69 9.36 -0.73 17.24
CA PRO A 69 10.37 -1.25 18.17
C PRO A 69 9.95 -1.19 19.64
N THR A 70 8.84 -0.53 19.99
CA THR A 70 8.33 -0.41 21.36
C THR A 70 7.40 -1.56 21.76
N ILE A 71 6.81 -2.25 20.78
CA ILE A 71 5.83 -3.33 21.02
C ILE A 71 6.55 -4.65 21.33
N ASN A 72 6.27 -5.22 22.52
CA ASN A 72 6.75 -6.55 22.90
C ASN A 72 5.83 -7.64 22.33
N MET A 73 6.14 -8.10 21.11
CA MET A 73 5.33 -9.10 20.40
C MET A 73 5.11 -10.42 21.17
N ARG A 74 5.97 -10.78 22.16
CA ARG A 74 5.75 -11.97 22.99
C ARG A 74 4.43 -11.93 23.77
N GLY A 75 3.89 -10.75 24.10
CA GLY A 75 2.60 -10.62 24.78
C GLY A 75 1.41 -11.11 23.94
N PHE A 76 1.60 -11.23 22.62
CA PHE A 76 0.58 -11.61 21.65
C PHE A 76 0.75 -13.04 21.12
N PHE A 77 1.63 -13.85 21.72
CA PHE A 77 1.80 -15.25 21.31
C PHE A 77 0.85 -16.15 22.11
N SER A 78 0.13 -17.03 21.43
CA SER A 78 -0.66 -18.09 22.09
C SER A 78 0.26 -19.08 22.81
N ASN A 79 -0.13 -19.56 23.98
CA ASN A 79 0.62 -20.55 24.76
C ASN A 79 0.41 -22.00 24.27
N SER A 80 0.10 -22.20 22.98
CA SER A 80 -0.11 -23.54 22.39
C SER A 80 1.20 -24.13 21.90
N ASP A 81 1.47 -25.41 22.21
CA ASP A 81 2.58 -26.16 21.59
C ASP A 81 2.37 -26.38 20.07
N TYR A 82 1.14 -26.21 19.59
CA TYR A 82 0.73 -26.36 18.19
C TYR A 82 0.91 -25.08 17.35
N VAL A 83 1.26 -23.94 17.95
CA VAL A 83 1.45 -22.68 17.19
C VAL A 83 2.76 -22.69 16.40
N ARG A 84 2.73 -22.12 15.19
CA ARG A 84 3.90 -21.78 14.37
C ARG A 84 3.82 -20.30 14.03
N VAL A 85 4.66 -19.48 14.67
CA VAL A 85 4.63 -18.02 14.46
C VAL A 85 5.56 -17.63 13.31
N ILE A 86 5.02 -16.86 12.36
CA ILE A 86 5.78 -16.20 11.27
C ILE A 86 5.61 -14.70 11.46
N ILE A 87 6.71 -13.94 11.39
CA ILE A 87 6.71 -12.50 11.59
C ILE A 87 7.43 -11.84 10.41
N THR A 88 6.82 -10.84 9.78
CA THR A 88 7.52 -9.92 8.88
C THR A 88 7.85 -8.63 9.61
N THR A 89 9.06 -8.13 9.43
CA THR A 89 9.54 -6.89 10.06
C THR A 89 10.70 -6.31 9.27
N ARG A 90 10.82 -4.98 9.26
CA ARG A 90 11.98 -4.22 8.78
C ARG A 90 13.07 -4.10 9.85
N LEU A 91 12.76 -4.42 11.12
CA LEU A 91 13.68 -4.32 12.25
C LEU A 91 14.67 -5.49 12.30
N SER A 92 15.63 -5.50 11.38
CA SER A 92 16.67 -6.53 11.25
C SER A 92 17.41 -6.82 12.56
N GLU A 93 17.74 -5.81 13.35
CA GLU A 93 18.41 -5.95 14.66
C GLU A 93 17.49 -6.58 15.72
N LYS A 94 16.18 -6.24 15.70
CA LYS A 94 15.21 -6.74 16.68
C LYS A 94 14.62 -8.10 16.35
N ALA A 95 14.82 -8.64 15.14
CA ALA A 95 14.39 -9.99 14.79
C ALA A 95 14.92 -11.06 15.78
N ARG A 96 16.14 -10.87 16.31
CA ARG A 96 16.74 -11.71 17.37
C ARG A 96 16.04 -11.63 18.74
N HIS A 97 15.25 -10.58 18.98
CA HIS A 97 14.40 -10.53 20.16
C HIS A 97 13.15 -11.38 19.99
N TYR A 98 12.64 -11.57 18.78
CA TYR A 98 11.43 -12.38 18.55
C TYR A 98 11.72 -13.88 18.53
N SER A 99 12.86 -14.31 17.99
CA SER A 99 13.27 -15.72 18.00
C SER A 99 14.75 -15.92 18.37
N GLN A 100 15.04 -17.03 19.05
CA GLN A 100 16.36 -17.40 19.58
C GLN A 100 17.00 -18.60 18.86
N GLY A 101 16.30 -19.23 17.92
CA GLY A 101 16.81 -20.43 17.23
C GLY A 101 17.71 -20.09 16.04
N ASP A 102 18.76 -20.87 15.83
CA ASP A 102 19.54 -20.80 14.58
C ASP A 102 18.65 -21.06 13.36
N GLY A 103 18.83 -20.27 12.31
CA GLY A 103 18.00 -20.34 11.09
C GLY A 103 16.58 -19.80 11.23
N SER A 104 16.18 -19.25 12.38
CA SER A 104 14.84 -18.68 12.58
C SER A 104 14.61 -17.29 11.96
N ILE A 105 15.66 -16.65 11.44
CA ILE A 105 15.59 -15.35 10.78
C ILE A 105 15.91 -15.55 9.29
N LEU A 106 14.91 -15.32 8.44
CA LEU A 106 15.09 -15.26 6.99
C LEU A 106 15.26 -13.80 6.56
N LYS A 107 16.50 -13.37 6.30
CA LYS A 107 16.76 -12.07 5.67
C LYS A 107 16.36 -12.16 4.20
N LEU A 108 15.41 -11.32 3.77
CA LEU A 108 15.11 -11.11 2.36
C LEU A 108 16.09 -10.07 1.80
N GLU A 109 16.76 -10.41 0.69
CA GLU A 109 17.70 -9.53 -0.01
C GLU A 109 17.12 -9.10 -1.35
N SER A 110 17.80 -8.17 -2.04
CA SER A 110 17.47 -7.84 -3.43
C SER A 110 17.61 -9.07 -4.34
N LEU A 111 16.95 -9.03 -5.49
CA LEU A 111 17.07 -10.08 -6.50
C LEU A 111 18.48 -10.14 -7.09
N SER A 112 18.87 -11.28 -7.65
CA SER A 112 20.02 -11.30 -8.55
C SER A 112 19.75 -10.45 -9.81
N GLU A 113 20.81 -10.06 -10.51
CA GLU A 113 20.68 -9.34 -11.79
C GLU A 113 19.83 -10.13 -12.79
N GLU A 114 20.08 -11.43 -12.95
CA GLU A 114 19.32 -12.28 -13.88
C GLU A 114 17.84 -12.47 -13.49
N GLU A 115 17.52 -12.55 -12.19
CA GLU A 115 16.12 -12.55 -11.74
C GLU A 115 15.46 -11.19 -11.99
N SER A 116 16.19 -10.09 -11.80
CA SER A 116 15.69 -8.74 -12.06
C SER A 116 15.45 -8.49 -13.55
N ILE A 117 16.36 -8.92 -14.42
CA ILE A 117 16.20 -8.84 -15.89
C ILE A 117 14.96 -9.63 -16.31
N LYS A 118 14.78 -10.86 -15.81
CA LYS A 118 13.59 -11.70 -16.09
C LYS A 118 12.31 -11.05 -15.57
N LEU A 119 12.33 -10.48 -14.37
CA LEU A 119 11.18 -9.81 -13.78
C LEU A 119 10.80 -8.55 -14.56
N LEU A 120 11.77 -7.72 -14.93
CA LEU A 120 11.54 -6.53 -15.77
C LEU A 120 10.99 -6.93 -17.13
N ALA A 121 11.61 -7.89 -17.83
CA ALA A 121 11.16 -8.34 -19.14
C ALA A 121 9.70 -8.84 -19.11
N LYS A 122 9.34 -9.60 -18.07
CA LYS A 122 7.98 -10.09 -17.83
C LYS A 122 6.98 -8.95 -17.59
N THR A 123 7.30 -8.00 -16.71
CA THR A 123 6.37 -6.90 -16.36
C THR A 123 6.29 -5.81 -17.43
N ALA A 124 7.36 -5.60 -18.20
CA ALA A 124 7.40 -4.74 -19.38
C ALA A 124 6.83 -5.38 -20.65
N CYS A 125 6.48 -6.66 -20.62
CA CYS A 125 6.00 -7.44 -21.77
C CYS A 125 6.96 -7.41 -22.97
N LEU A 126 8.28 -7.50 -22.71
CA LEU A 126 9.30 -7.53 -23.76
C LEU A 126 9.36 -8.92 -24.41
N SER A 127 9.58 -8.97 -25.73
CA SER A 127 9.88 -10.22 -26.43
C SER A 127 11.33 -10.68 -26.16
N GLU A 128 11.63 -11.96 -26.40
CA GLU A 128 12.98 -12.51 -26.19
C GLU A 128 14.03 -11.78 -27.05
N GLU A 129 13.69 -11.44 -28.30
CA GLU A 129 14.56 -10.68 -29.21
C GLU A 129 14.80 -9.26 -28.69
N ALA A 130 13.80 -8.62 -28.08
CA ALA A 130 13.96 -7.32 -27.45
C ALA A 130 14.86 -7.38 -26.21
N VAL A 131 14.71 -8.43 -25.37
CA VAL A 131 15.58 -8.65 -24.21
C VAL A 131 17.03 -8.91 -24.62
N VAL A 132 17.26 -9.69 -25.68
CA VAL A 132 18.62 -9.95 -26.20
C VAL A 132 19.24 -8.68 -26.79
N ARG A 133 18.50 -7.94 -27.62
CA ARG A 133 18.98 -6.70 -28.25
C ARG A 133 19.29 -5.60 -27.23
N ASP A 134 18.40 -5.40 -26.26
CA ASP A 134 18.47 -4.29 -25.31
C ASP A 134 19.09 -4.70 -23.95
N ARG A 135 19.71 -5.89 -23.86
CA ARG A 135 20.19 -6.49 -22.59
C ARG A 135 21.02 -5.55 -21.74
N ASN A 136 21.94 -4.79 -22.33
CA ASN A 136 22.79 -3.85 -21.60
C ASN A 136 22.00 -2.67 -21.00
N LEU A 137 20.95 -2.19 -21.69
CA LEU A 137 20.06 -1.14 -21.18
C LEU A 137 19.17 -1.67 -20.06
N ILE A 138 18.70 -2.92 -20.20
CA ILE A 138 17.89 -3.61 -19.19
C ILE A 138 18.72 -3.87 -17.93
N ALA A 139 19.95 -4.39 -18.06
CA ALA A 139 20.89 -4.62 -16.96
C ALA A 139 21.22 -3.32 -16.20
N MET A 140 21.51 -2.24 -16.94
CA MET A 140 21.71 -0.91 -16.36
C MET A 140 20.47 -0.44 -15.60
N LEU A 141 19.27 -0.56 -16.18
CA LEU A 141 18.04 -0.14 -15.51
C LEU A 141 17.78 -0.94 -14.22
N VAL A 142 17.91 -2.28 -14.22
CA VAL A 142 17.65 -3.05 -12.98
C VAL A 142 18.68 -2.77 -11.89
N LYS A 143 19.91 -2.38 -12.25
CA LYS A 143 20.94 -1.90 -11.32
C LYS A 143 20.59 -0.54 -10.72
N GLU A 144 20.10 0.41 -11.54
CA GLU A 144 19.58 1.72 -11.06
C GLU A 144 18.32 1.59 -10.19
N LEU A 145 17.65 0.43 -10.23
CA LEU A 145 16.52 0.07 -9.34
C LEU A 145 16.96 -0.78 -8.13
N CYS A 146 18.27 -0.85 -7.87
CA CYS A 146 18.89 -1.60 -6.76
C CYS A 146 18.48 -3.09 -6.69
N TYR A 147 18.07 -3.66 -7.83
CA TYR A 147 17.51 -5.01 -7.96
C TYR A 147 16.31 -5.29 -7.03
N LEU A 148 15.58 -4.23 -6.63
CA LEU A 148 14.43 -4.33 -5.72
C LEU A 148 13.18 -4.82 -6.46
N PRO A 149 12.54 -5.94 -6.05
CA PRO A 149 11.40 -6.50 -6.76
C PRO A 149 10.29 -5.49 -7.04
N LEU A 150 9.94 -4.65 -6.06
CA LEU A 150 8.88 -3.66 -6.18
C LEU A 150 9.21 -2.57 -7.20
N ALA A 151 10.43 -2.03 -7.17
CA ALA A 151 10.87 -1.02 -8.12
C ALA A 151 10.95 -1.59 -9.55
N VAL A 152 11.47 -2.82 -9.71
CA VAL A 152 11.52 -3.52 -11.00
C VAL A 152 10.11 -3.78 -11.56
N VAL A 153 9.15 -4.22 -10.73
CA VAL A 153 7.75 -4.42 -11.15
C VAL A 153 7.09 -3.11 -11.57
N GLN A 154 7.26 -2.03 -10.80
CA GLN A 154 6.70 -0.72 -11.13
C GLN A 154 7.31 -0.16 -12.43
N ALA A 155 8.64 -0.17 -12.56
CA ALA A 155 9.33 0.31 -13.76
C ALA A 155 8.90 -0.46 -15.02
N GLY A 156 8.89 -1.80 -14.96
CA GLY A 156 8.45 -2.62 -16.09
C GLY A 156 6.97 -2.40 -16.42
N THR A 157 6.11 -2.30 -15.42
CA THR A 157 4.68 -1.98 -15.63
C THR A 157 4.51 -0.59 -16.26
N CYS A 158 5.28 0.41 -15.83
CA CYS A 158 5.28 1.75 -16.43
C CYS A 158 5.75 1.71 -17.89
N ILE A 159 6.81 0.96 -18.21
CA ILE A 159 7.28 0.72 -19.58
C ILE A 159 6.15 0.13 -20.44
N SER A 160 5.51 -0.95 -19.97
CA SER A 160 4.38 -1.60 -20.67
C SER A 160 3.19 -0.66 -20.89
N LYS A 161 2.77 0.10 -19.86
CA LYS A 161 1.58 0.96 -19.93
C LYS A 161 1.79 2.28 -20.68
N SER A 162 3.01 2.81 -20.69
CA SER A 162 3.36 4.04 -21.42
C SER A 162 3.71 3.79 -22.89
N GLY A 163 4.05 2.55 -23.26
CA GLY A 163 4.61 2.22 -24.57
C GLY A 163 6.02 2.78 -24.81
N TRP A 164 6.70 3.28 -23.77
CA TRP A 164 8.06 3.80 -23.90
C TRP A 164 9.08 2.66 -24.04
N PRO A 165 10.04 2.74 -24.98
CA PRO A 165 11.17 1.81 -25.00
C PRO A 165 12.05 2.00 -23.75
N VAL A 166 12.77 0.95 -23.35
CA VAL A 166 13.59 0.91 -22.12
C VAL A 166 14.54 2.12 -22.00
N HIS A 167 15.19 2.52 -23.11
CA HIS A 167 16.09 3.68 -23.11
C HIS A 167 15.38 5.02 -22.80
N LEU A 168 14.12 5.18 -23.20
CA LEU A 168 13.35 6.39 -22.96
C LEU A 168 12.85 6.44 -21.51
N TYR A 169 12.44 5.29 -20.95
CA TYR A 169 12.16 5.18 -19.52
C TYR A 169 13.40 5.55 -18.70
N LEU A 170 14.56 4.95 -19.00
CA LEU A 170 15.81 5.23 -18.28
C LEU A 170 16.23 6.71 -18.39
N LYS A 171 16.08 7.34 -19.57
CA LYS A 171 16.32 8.78 -19.74
C LYS A 171 15.40 9.62 -18.84
N LYS A 172 14.12 9.26 -18.73
CA LYS A 172 13.15 9.94 -17.84
C LYS A 172 13.48 9.71 -16.37
N PHE A 173 13.91 8.50 -16.00
CA PHE A 173 14.34 8.14 -14.65
C PHE A 173 15.53 9.01 -14.20
N HIS A 174 16.62 9.06 -14.98
CA HIS A 174 17.76 9.94 -14.67
C HIS A 174 17.38 11.43 -14.64
N SER A 175 16.52 11.88 -15.56
CA SER A 175 16.07 13.28 -15.59
C SER A 175 15.24 13.66 -14.36
N LEU A 176 14.45 12.75 -13.81
CA LEU A 176 13.66 12.98 -12.59
C LEU A 176 14.54 12.88 -11.34
N GLN A 177 15.43 11.89 -11.28
CA GLN A 177 16.40 11.75 -10.19
C GLN A 177 17.28 13.01 -10.06
N ALA A 178 17.78 13.54 -11.18
CA ALA A 178 18.56 14.79 -11.19
C ALA A 178 17.74 16.00 -10.71
N LEU A 179 16.45 16.07 -11.02
CA LEU A 179 15.55 17.13 -10.54
C LEU A 179 15.27 17.02 -9.03
N LEU A 180 15.18 15.78 -8.51
CA LEU A 180 15.00 15.53 -7.07
C LEU A 180 16.27 15.82 -6.26
N LEU A 181 17.45 15.70 -6.87
CA LEU A 181 18.75 15.96 -6.23
C LEU A 181 19.24 17.42 -6.36
N ASP A 182 18.54 18.30 -7.07
CA ASP A 182 18.89 19.75 -7.21
C ASP A 182 18.53 20.58 -5.95
N GLY A 183 18.08 19.95 -4.86
CA GLY A 183 17.87 20.58 -3.54
C GLY A 183 16.75 21.64 -3.46
N ARG A 184 16.06 21.94 -4.56
CA ARG A 184 15.04 23.02 -4.62
C ARG A 184 13.69 22.64 -4.01
N ASN A 185 13.49 21.36 -3.70
CA ASN A 185 12.24 20.80 -3.16
C ASN A 185 12.47 20.04 -1.85
N ASP A 186 13.49 20.40 -1.08
CA ASP A 186 13.87 19.73 0.18
C ASP A 186 12.89 20.06 1.31
N THR A 187 11.67 19.51 1.23
CA THR A 187 10.68 19.49 2.30
C THR A 187 10.46 18.09 2.89
N VAL A 188 11.19 17.10 2.38
CA VAL A 188 11.19 15.73 2.90
C VAL A 188 12.47 15.53 3.69
N GLU A 189 12.37 15.59 5.02
CA GLU A 189 13.46 15.14 5.89
C GLU A 189 13.80 13.69 5.55
N ALA A 190 15.07 13.40 5.27
CA ALA A 190 15.54 12.06 5.01
C ALA A 190 15.47 11.23 6.30
N THR A 191 14.32 10.59 6.54
CA THR A 191 14.12 9.68 7.68
C THR A 191 14.88 8.37 7.47
N ALA A 192 16.20 8.43 7.59
CA ALA A 192 17.16 7.41 8.02
C ALA A 192 16.87 5.92 7.69
N ILE A 193 16.41 5.62 6.47
CA ILE A 193 16.26 4.25 5.95
C ILE A 193 16.82 4.22 4.51
N ASP A 194 18.14 4.42 4.41
CA ASP A 194 18.98 4.34 3.20
C ASP A 194 18.53 5.22 2.00
N ASP A 195 19.22 5.10 0.85
CA ASP A 195 18.80 5.69 -0.44
C ASP A 195 17.57 4.99 -1.06
N TYR A 196 17.08 3.93 -0.40
CA TYR A 196 15.90 3.13 -0.76
C TYR A 196 14.66 3.98 -1.16
N PRO A 197 14.31 5.10 -0.47
CA PRO A 197 13.16 5.90 -0.82
C PRO A 197 13.30 6.56 -2.18
N LEU A 198 14.49 6.99 -2.60
CA LEU A 198 14.66 7.85 -3.79
C LEU A 198 14.46 7.08 -5.09
N HIS A 199 15.06 5.89 -5.22
CA HIS A 199 14.92 5.03 -6.41
C HIS A 199 13.48 4.51 -6.57
N LEU A 200 12.86 4.14 -5.45
CA LEU A 200 11.46 3.71 -5.41
C LEU A 200 10.50 4.87 -5.71
N TYR A 201 10.71 6.04 -5.11
CA TYR A 201 9.90 7.24 -5.37
C TYR A 201 10.00 7.72 -6.82
N THR A 202 11.20 7.73 -7.40
CA THR A 202 11.41 8.11 -8.82
C THR A 202 10.61 7.19 -9.75
N THR A 203 10.64 5.89 -9.48
CA THR A 203 9.87 4.87 -10.22
C THR A 203 8.36 5.02 -10.03
N TRP A 204 7.92 5.22 -8.77
CA TRP A 204 6.52 5.44 -8.43
C TRP A 204 5.98 6.71 -9.08
N LYS A 205 6.74 7.81 -9.08
CA LYS A 205 6.36 9.10 -9.67
C LYS A 205 6.22 9.02 -11.19
N LEU A 206 7.15 8.34 -11.88
CA LEU A 206 6.99 8.06 -13.31
C LEU A 206 5.73 7.22 -13.60
N SER A 207 5.43 6.25 -12.73
CA SER A 207 4.22 5.42 -12.82
C SER A 207 2.94 6.22 -12.54
N TYR A 208 2.99 7.22 -11.66
CA TYR A 208 1.89 8.14 -11.35
C TYR A 208 1.62 9.11 -12.51
N ASP A 209 2.68 9.65 -13.13
CA ASP A 209 2.58 10.66 -14.18
C ASP A 209 1.97 10.16 -15.50
N ILE A 210 1.93 8.84 -15.72
CA ILE A 210 1.24 8.22 -16.85
C ILE A 210 -0.24 7.90 -16.57
N LEU A 211 -0.72 8.12 -15.34
CA LEU A 211 -2.12 7.87 -14.99
C LEU A 211 -3.02 9.03 -15.47
N PRO A 212 -4.26 8.75 -15.90
CA PRO A 212 -5.25 9.80 -16.15
C PRO A 212 -5.55 10.62 -14.88
N GLU A 213 -5.88 11.90 -15.03
CA GLU A 213 -6.17 12.83 -13.92
C GLU A 213 -7.15 12.27 -12.89
N ARG A 214 -8.20 11.55 -13.32
CA ARG A 214 -9.18 10.94 -12.41
C ARG A 214 -8.58 9.83 -11.52
N ALA A 215 -7.60 9.10 -12.03
CA ALA A 215 -6.88 8.08 -11.27
C ALA A 215 -5.85 8.72 -10.33
N GLN A 216 -5.15 9.77 -10.78
CA GLN A 216 -4.29 10.59 -9.94
C GLN A 216 -5.07 11.20 -8.76
N ALA A 217 -6.22 11.83 -9.02
CA ALA A 217 -7.10 12.39 -7.99
C ALA A 217 -7.66 11.34 -7.01
N LEU A 218 -7.94 10.12 -7.48
CA LEU A 218 -8.34 9.01 -6.60
C LEU A 218 -7.19 8.58 -5.68
N LEU A 219 -5.98 8.44 -6.20
CA LEU A 219 -4.79 8.10 -5.39
C LEU A 219 -4.47 9.22 -4.38
N TRP A 220 -4.62 10.48 -4.77
CA TRP A 220 -4.47 11.64 -3.88
C TRP A 220 -5.54 11.69 -2.78
N LEU A 221 -6.78 11.27 -3.07
CA LEU A 221 -7.79 11.08 -2.03
C LEU A 221 -7.39 9.94 -1.08
N CYS A 222 -6.87 8.82 -1.62
CA CYS A 222 -6.43 7.68 -0.83
C CYS A 222 -5.25 7.99 0.11
N SER A 223 -4.39 8.97 -0.18
CA SER A 223 -3.30 9.35 0.75
C SER A 223 -3.77 10.02 2.05
N TYR A 224 -5.03 10.46 2.12
CA TYR A 224 -5.67 10.93 3.36
C TYR A 224 -6.40 9.83 4.13
N LEU A 225 -6.46 8.59 3.58
CA LEU A 225 -7.09 7.44 4.23
C LEU A 225 -6.03 6.60 4.95
N HIS A 226 -6.47 5.84 5.95
CA HIS A 226 -5.63 4.78 6.49
C HIS A 226 -5.30 3.76 5.39
N HIS A 227 -4.08 3.22 5.38
CA HIS A 227 -3.62 2.30 4.33
C HIS A 227 -4.37 0.95 4.31
N THR A 228 -5.09 0.62 5.39
CA THR A 228 -5.99 -0.53 5.49
C THR A 228 -7.47 -0.11 5.50
N GLY A 229 -8.38 -1.04 5.22
CA GLY A 229 -9.82 -0.79 5.30
C GLY A 229 -10.44 0.00 4.13
N ILE A 230 -9.63 0.45 3.16
CA ILE A 230 -10.12 1.06 1.91
C ILE A 230 -10.89 0.01 1.11
N THR A 231 -12.22 0.11 1.10
CA THR A 231 -13.11 -0.82 0.37
C THR A 231 -13.84 -0.10 -0.76
N GLU A 232 -14.20 -0.83 -1.81
CA GLU A 232 -15.05 -0.30 -2.89
C GLU A 232 -16.37 0.28 -2.35
N GLN A 233 -16.92 -0.35 -1.30
CA GLN A 233 -18.14 0.10 -0.64
C GLN A 233 -18.03 1.50 0.00
N LEU A 234 -16.84 1.90 0.46
CA LEU A 234 -16.55 3.24 0.97
C LEU A 234 -16.87 4.29 -0.10
N PHE A 235 -16.33 4.09 -1.31
CA PHE A 235 -16.54 4.99 -2.45
C PHE A 235 -17.99 4.95 -2.96
N HIS A 236 -18.61 3.76 -3.04
CA HIS A 236 -20.03 3.63 -3.38
C HIS A 236 -20.94 4.38 -2.40
N ASN A 237 -20.64 4.35 -1.10
CA ASN A 237 -21.39 5.08 -0.08
C ASN A 237 -21.22 6.59 -0.23
N ALA A 238 -19.98 7.07 -0.43
CA ALA A 238 -19.71 8.50 -0.67
C ALA A 238 -20.47 9.04 -1.91
N LEU A 239 -20.53 8.25 -3.00
CA LEU A 239 -21.26 8.61 -4.22
C LEU A 239 -22.79 8.64 -4.00
N LYS A 240 -23.34 7.73 -3.18
CA LYS A 240 -24.77 7.76 -2.80
C LYS A 240 -25.10 9.03 -2.01
N VAL A 241 -24.29 9.38 -1.01
CA VAL A 241 -24.47 10.60 -0.20
C VAL A 241 -24.47 11.86 -1.08
N LYS A 242 -23.56 11.95 -2.06
CA LYS A 242 -23.52 13.09 -2.99
C LYS A 242 -24.80 13.24 -3.83
N ARG A 243 -25.48 12.14 -4.19
CA ARG A 243 -26.79 12.19 -4.88
C ARG A 243 -27.91 12.73 -3.99
N TYR A 244 -27.96 12.33 -2.72
CA TYR A 244 -28.96 12.86 -1.77
C TYR A 244 -28.77 14.37 -1.52
N TYR A 245 -27.54 14.84 -1.34
CA TYR A 245 -27.29 16.27 -1.15
C TYR A 245 -27.48 17.10 -2.43
N ALA A 246 -27.21 16.54 -3.62
CA ALA A 246 -27.57 17.21 -4.89
C ALA A 246 -29.09 17.42 -5.04
N GLN A 247 -29.91 16.46 -4.58
CA GLN A 247 -31.36 16.63 -4.54
C GLN A 247 -31.81 17.65 -3.47
N LEU A 248 -31.22 17.63 -2.27
CA LEU A 248 -31.52 18.60 -1.20
C LEU A 248 -31.14 20.05 -1.57
N ILE A 249 -30.01 20.27 -2.25
CA ILE A 249 -29.60 21.59 -2.73
C ILE A 249 -30.61 22.15 -3.75
N CYS A 250 -31.17 21.29 -4.62
CA CYS A 250 -32.18 21.69 -5.61
C CYS A 250 -33.51 22.14 -4.96
N VAL A 251 -33.90 21.54 -3.82
CA VAL A 251 -35.09 21.92 -3.05
C VAL A 251 -34.88 23.24 -2.30
N ILE A 252 -33.66 23.54 -1.84
CA ILE A 252 -33.35 24.78 -1.11
C ILE A 252 -33.24 25.99 -2.06
N TRP A 253 -32.84 25.79 -3.33
CA TRP A 253 -32.63 26.86 -4.31
C TRP A 253 -33.85 27.25 -5.16
N THR A 254 -35.04 26.71 -4.89
CA THR A 254 -36.28 27.00 -5.65
C THR A 254 -37.38 27.70 -4.84
N CYS A 255 -37.06 28.25 -3.65
CA CYS A 255 -38.00 29.05 -2.87
C CYS A 255 -37.97 30.54 -3.28
N PRO A 256 -39.07 31.13 -3.79
CA PRO A 256 -39.08 32.53 -4.22
C PRO A 256 -39.02 33.46 -3.01
N ARG A 257 -38.07 34.41 -3.02
CA ARG A 257 -37.91 35.41 -1.95
C ARG A 257 -39.19 36.23 -1.79
N ARG A 258 -39.72 36.27 -0.56
CA ARG A 258 -40.59 37.38 -0.13
C ARG A 258 -39.75 38.54 0.37
N ASP A 259 -40.33 39.72 0.27
CA ASP A 259 -39.72 41.02 0.47
C ASP A 259 -39.13 41.21 1.87
N VAL A 260 -37.92 41.77 1.93
CA VAL A 260 -37.44 42.52 3.09
C VAL A 260 -36.94 43.88 2.59
N VAL A 261 -37.44 44.93 3.23
CA VAL A 261 -37.31 46.32 2.82
C VAL A 261 -35.88 46.84 2.96
N SER A 262 -35.49 47.68 2.01
CA SER A 262 -34.22 48.42 1.98
C SER A 262 -34.02 49.32 3.21
N SER A 263 -32.83 49.25 3.80
CA SER A 263 -32.12 50.44 4.28
C SER A 263 -30.60 50.26 4.18
N ASN A 264 -29.97 51.15 3.39
CA ASN A 264 -28.56 51.57 3.41
C ASN A 264 -27.46 50.47 3.48
N GLY A 265 -26.57 50.30 2.51
CA GLY A 265 -26.30 51.11 1.32
C GLY A 265 -24.81 51.21 1.05
N LEU A 266 -24.25 50.27 0.28
CA LEU A 266 -22.95 50.39 -0.38
C LEU A 266 -22.89 49.36 -1.53
N LYS A 267 -22.88 49.86 -2.77
CA LYS A 267 -22.74 49.02 -3.97
C LYS A 267 -21.28 48.64 -4.15
N LEU A 268 -20.98 47.35 -4.23
CA LEU A 268 -19.83 46.86 -5.01
C LEU A 268 -20.34 46.61 -6.44
N GLY A 269 -19.60 47.12 -7.43
CA GLY A 269 -19.98 47.00 -8.83
C GLY A 269 -19.83 45.57 -9.34
N GLY A 270 -20.83 45.08 -10.06
CA GLY A 270 -20.74 43.84 -10.82
C GLY A 270 -20.60 44.09 -12.32
N ILE A 271 -20.06 43.08 -13.00
CA ILE A 271 -20.12 42.67 -14.42
C ILE A 271 -19.62 41.19 -14.32
N GLY A 272 -20.35 40.12 -14.70
CA GLY A 272 -21.49 39.98 -15.60
C GLY A 272 -20.98 39.55 -16.99
N ASP A 273 -20.74 38.26 -17.25
CA ASP A 273 -21.62 37.29 -17.96
C ASP A 273 -20.90 36.84 -19.26
N CYS A 274 -21.13 35.72 -19.96
CA CYS A 274 -21.99 34.52 -19.78
C CYS A 274 -21.19 33.37 -19.10
N LEU A 275 -21.55 32.08 -18.98
CA LEU A 275 -22.54 31.12 -19.54
C LEU A 275 -22.29 30.51 -20.95
N ASP A 276 -22.21 29.18 -20.94
CA ASP A 276 -22.69 28.13 -21.88
C ASP A 276 -22.21 28.06 -23.35
N ASP A 277 -21.43 27.01 -23.63
CA ASP A 277 -21.73 25.91 -24.58
C ASP A 277 -21.17 24.57 -24.01
#